data_AF-A0A9E0BRP2-F1
#
_entry.id   AF-A0A9E0BRP2-F1
#
_cell.length_a   1.000
_cell.length_b   1.000
_cell.length_c   1.000
_cell.angle_alpha   90.00
_cell.angle_beta   90.00
_cell.angle_gamma   90.00
#
_symmetry.space_group_name_H-M   'P 1'
#
loop_
_entity.id
_entity.type
_entity.pdbx_description
1 polymer ?
#
loop_
_entity_poly.entity_id
_entity_poly.type
_entity_poly.pdbx_seq_one_letter_code
_entity_poly.pdbx_strand_id
1 'polypeptide(L)'
;MKINSQTDGMFRKFVPNYEEEVIRELMANALVHRPYTTRGDIFINLFFDRLEVVNPGLFPIGVTAANVLHKNVRRNPYLAQVFYDLHLMDKEGTGIDKMYQVLLSNAKHIPIPFQGDDFVKFTIHKRISKPEIVSLINRANQEFTLNSKELISLGLIAQHNSISVIQFSKELNLPDTPNVVSRWLGSLLDIELIISKGKTKATEYLINPTFLKKANFKGKTNLKRIENHRLEELIYQDVKIYAPTPIRDIHVRIGKEISKNIIQKTLKAMRIKGVLDSAGVLKGTKYFIRQNE
;
A
#
# COMPACT_ATOMS: atom_id res chain seq x y z
N MET A 1 12.84 8.70 20.30
CA MET A 1 12.69 7.37 20.94
C MET A 1 12.92 6.28 19.88
N LYS A 2 14.05 5.55 19.95
CA LYS A 2 14.61 4.68 18.88
C LYS A 2 14.36 3.19 19.17
N ILE A 3 13.54 2.45 18.40
CA ILE A 3 13.41 0.98 18.60
C ILE A 3 12.97 0.23 17.33
N ASN A 4 13.61 0.42 16.18
CA ASN A 4 13.59 -0.59 15.11
C ASN A 4 14.97 -0.67 14.50
N SER A 5 15.54 -1.88 14.51
CA SER A 5 16.88 -2.11 14.02
C SER A 5 16.88 -3.21 12.98
N GLN A 6 17.39 -2.92 11.79
CA GLN A 6 17.61 -3.92 10.75
C GLN A 6 19.08 -4.28 10.71
N THR A 7 19.41 -5.55 10.57
CA THR A 7 20.75 -6.02 10.24
C THR A 7 20.90 -6.03 8.71
N ASP A 8 21.75 -5.16 8.19
CA ASP A 8 22.21 -5.19 6.81
C ASP A 8 23.65 -5.72 6.82
N GLY A 9 23.80 -7.04 6.67
CA GLY A 9 25.07 -7.72 6.93
C GLY A 9 25.54 -7.56 8.38
N MET A 10 26.75 -7.05 8.59
CA MET A 10 27.33 -6.78 9.92
C MET A 10 26.84 -5.49 10.58
N PHE A 11 26.09 -4.63 9.87
CA PHE A 11 25.71 -3.30 10.37
C PHE A 11 24.23 -3.20 10.74
N ARG A 12 23.96 -2.52 11.85
CA ARG A 12 22.60 -2.31 12.37
C ARG A 12 22.06 -0.95 11.89
N LYS A 13 21.15 -0.95 10.92
CA LYS A 13 20.47 0.26 10.42
C LYS A 13 19.26 0.57 11.30
N PHE A 14 19.22 1.79 11.85
CA PHE A 14 18.13 2.25 12.69
C PHE A 14 17.05 2.93 11.86
N VAL A 15 15.82 2.45 11.94
CA VAL A 15 14.65 3.13 11.37
C VAL A 15 13.91 3.83 12.52
N PRO A 16 13.79 5.17 12.53
CA PRO A 16 13.11 5.88 13.60
C PRO A 16 11.60 5.54 13.61
N ASN A 17 10.94 5.67 14.76
CA ASN A 17 9.48 5.47 14.84
C ASN A 17 8.73 6.48 13.96
N TYR A 18 9.24 7.71 13.90
CA TYR A 18 8.78 8.77 13.02
C TYR A 18 10.00 9.46 12.44
N GLU A 19 10.05 9.58 11.12
CA GLU A 19 11.10 10.26 10.40
C GLU A 19 11.00 11.76 10.66
N GLU A 20 12.13 12.39 11.00
CA GLU A 20 12.18 13.83 11.29
C GLU A 20 11.60 14.66 10.15
N GLU A 21 11.86 14.24 8.91
CA GLU A 21 11.31 14.87 7.72
C GLU A 21 9.77 14.82 7.66
N VAL A 22 9.17 13.69 8.06
CA VAL A 22 7.70 13.55 8.14
C VAL A 22 7.14 14.46 9.22
N ILE A 23 7.80 14.54 10.38
CA ILE A 23 7.38 15.43 11.48
C ILE A 23 7.47 16.90 11.07
N ARG A 24 8.62 17.31 10.51
CA ARG A 24 8.86 18.69 10.04
C ARG A 24 7.79 19.10 9.04
N GLU A 25 7.48 18.22 8.08
CA GLU A 25 6.47 18.47 7.07
C GLU A 25 5.05 18.58 7.65
N LEU A 26 4.69 17.70 8.59
CA LEU A 26 3.40 17.79 9.27
C LEU A 26 3.25 19.08 10.07
N MET A 27 4.29 19.48 10.79
CA MET A 27 4.28 20.69 11.60
C MET A 27 4.24 21.96 10.73
N ALA A 28 5.04 22.00 9.65
CA ALA A 28 5.02 23.09 8.70
C ALA A 28 3.64 23.25 8.05
N ASN A 29 3.04 22.15 7.57
CA ASN A 29 1.70 22.16 7.02
C ASN A 29 0.64 22.58 8.06
N ALA A 30 0.75 22.09 9.29
CA ALA A 30 -0.19 22.47 10.35
C ALA A 30 -0.13 23.98 10.61
N LEU A 31 1.06 24.57 10.75
CA LEU A 31 1.25 26.00 10.98
C LEU A 31 0.81 26.86 9.78
N VAL A 32 1.18 26.46 8.57
CA VAL A 32 0.86 27.22 7.34
C VAL A 32 -0.62 27.15 6.99
N HIS A 33 -1.31 26.05 7.30
CA HIS A 33 -2.73 25.87 6.97
C HIS A 33 -3.69 26.11 8.15
N ARG A 34 -3.17 26.49 9.33
CA ARG A 34 -4.00 26.85 10.48
C ARG A 34 -4.90 28.06 10.16
N PRO A 35 -6.19 28.03 10.48
CA PRO A 35 -7.05 29.22 10.44
C PRO A 35 -6.72 30.11 11.63
N TYR A 36 -5.97 31.19 11.38
CA TYR A 36 -5.60 32.14 12.45
C TYR A 36 -6.75 33.05 12.90
N THR A 37 -7.91 32.99 12.23
CA THR A 37 -9.13 33.71 12.59
C THR A 37 -9.97 33.00 13.65
N THR A 38 -9.68 31.73 13.97
CA THR A 38 -10.42 30.94 14.95
C THR A 38 -9.55 30.57 16.15
N ARG A 39 -10.17 30.41 17.32
CA ARG A 39 -9.52 29.84 18.52
C ARG A 39 -9.26 28.34 18.32
N GLY A 40 -8.27 27.81 19.03
CA GLY A 40 -7.90 26.38 19.01
C GLY A 40 -6.42 26.16 18.69
N ASP A 41 -5.79 25.22 19.37
CA ASP A 41 -4.37 24.94 19.21
C ASP A 41 -4.11 23.78 18.26
N ILE A 42 -2.88 23.68 17.75
CA ILE A 42 -2.44 22.48 17.03
C ILE A 42 -2.09 21.43 18.09
N PHE A 43 -2.80 20.30 18.10
CA PHE A 43 -2.51 19.21 19.02
C PHE A 43 -1.61 18.17 18.36
N ILE A 44 -0.59 17.75 19.10
CA ILE A 44 0.30 16.64 18.72
C ILE A 44 0.03 15.51 19.70
N ASN A 45 -0.77 14.53 19.28
CA ASN A 45 -1.15 13.40 20.12
C ASN A 45 -0.27 12.20 19.78
N LEU A 46 0.56 11.79 20.74
CA LEU A 46 1.42 10.62 20.62
C LEU A 46 0.78 9.42 21.33
N PHE A 47 0.43 8.41 20.55
CA PHE A 47 -0.09 7.12 21.05
C PHE A 47 0.99 6.04 20.95
N PHE A 48 0.70 4.86 21.50
CA PHE A 48 1.62 3.72 21.46
C PHE A 48 1.95 3.28 20.02
N ASP A 49 0.98 3.35 19.12
CA ASP A 49 1.03 2.81 17.76
C ASP A 49 1.02 3.88 16.66
N ARG A 50 0.71 5.14 16.99
CA ARG A 50 0.56 6.22 16.00
C ARG A 50 0.81 7.61 16.59
N LEU A 51 1.14 8.53 15.70
CA LEU A 51 1.19 9.97 15.96
C LEU A 51 0.01 10.61 15.22
N GLU A 52 -0.68 11.52 15.88
CA GLU A 52 -1.73 12.33 15.27
C GLU A 52 -1.37 13.81 15.40
N VAL A 53 -1.41 14.54 14.28
CA VAL A 53 -1.32 16.01 14.26
C VAL A 53 -2.69 16.55 13.90
N VAL A 54 -3.31 17.28 14.83
CA VAL A 54 -4.65 17.84 14.72
C VAL A 54 -4.55 19.34 14.58
N ASN A 55 -5.05 19.88 13.48
CA ASN A 55 -5.10 21.31 13.18
C ASN A 55 -6.56 21.79 13.25
N PRO A 56 -6.88 22.89 13.95
CA PRO A 56 -8.22 23.45 13.94
C PRO A 56 -8.67 23.88 12.55
N GLY A 57 -9.99 23.88 12.35
CA GLY A 57 -10.69 24.17 11.11
C GLY A 57 -10.60 23.06 10.06
N LEU A 58 -11.28 23.31 8.95
CA LEU A 58 -11.40 22.36 7.83
C LEU A 58 -10.24 22.46 6.85
N PHE A 59 -10.18 21.56 5.87
CA PHE A 59 -9.30 21.73 4.72
C PHE A 59 -9.64 23.05 3.97
N PRO A 60 -8.66 23.66 3.27
CA PRO A 60 -8.92 24.78 2.37
C PRO A 60 -9.98 24.45 1.32
N ILE A 61 -10.68 25.47 0.80
CA ILE A 61 -11.76 25.28 -0.16
C ILE A 61 -11.28 24.44 -1.36
N GLY A 62 -12.02 23.36 -1.63
CA GLY A 62 -11.73 22.44 -2.71
C GLY A 62 -10.66 21.38 -2.40
N VAL A 63 -10.03 21.38 -1.22
CA VAL A 63 -9.15 20.32 -0.72
C VAL A 63 -9.95 19.38 0.19
N THR A 64 -9.70 18.08 0.10
CA THR A 64 -10.34 17.03 0.87
C THR A 64 -9.32 15.96 1.25
N ALA A 65 -9.65 15.09 2.21
CA ALA A 65 -8.81 13.94 2.56
C ALA A 65 -8.49 13.04 1.36
N ALA A 66 -9.40 12.95 0.38
CA ALA A 66 -9.22 12.15 -0.82
C ALA A 66 -8.31 12.81 -1.87
N ASN A 67 -8.17 14.14 -1.88
CA ASN A 67 -7.40 14.83 -2.92
C ASN A 67 -6.17 15.58 -2.41
N VAL A 68 -5.91 15.58 -1.10
CA VAL A 68 -4.82 16.36 -0.47
C VAL A 68 -3.42 15.98 -0.97
N LEU A 69 -3.24 14.76 -1.48
CA LEU A 69 -2.00 14.34 -2.15
C LEU A 69 -1.80 15.06 -3.49
N HIS A 70 -2.89 15.38 -4.20
CA HIS A 70 -2.85 15.86 -5.59
C HIS A 70 -3.23 17.33 -5.74
N LYS A 71 -3.75 17.95 -4.68
CA LYS A 71 -4.27 19.31 -4.72
C LYS A 71 -3.70 20.13 -3.57
N ASN A 72 -2.93 21.15 -3.95
CA ASN A 72 -2.34 22.07 -2.99
C ASN A 72 -3.05 23.43 -3.05
N VAL A 73 -3.65 23.84 -1.93
CA VAL A 73 -4.24 25.18 -1.76
C VAL A 73 -3.76 25.73 -0.42
N ARG A 74 -3.05 26.86 -0.45
CA ARG A 74 -2.51 27.51 0.75
C ARG A 74 -3.57 28.38 1.40
N ARG A 75 -3.81 28.18 2.70
CA ARG A 75 -4.69 29.07 3.47
C ARG A 75 -3.99 30.40 3.77
N ASN A 76 -2.73 30.35 4.18
CA ASN A 76 -1.94 31.53 4.53
C ASN A 76 -0.77 31.68 3.55
N PRO A 77 -0.95 32.28 2.36
CA PRO A 77 0.08 32.33 1.32
C PRO A 77 1.34 33.10 1.73
N TYR A 78 1.19 34.20 2.50
CA TYR A 78 2.35 34.96 3.00
C TYR A 78 3.13 34.19 4.07
N LEU A 79 2.44 33.47 4.96
CA LEU A 79 3.10 32.61 5.93
C LEU A 79 3.82 31.45 5.25
N ALA A 80 3.21 30.86 4.21
CA ALA A 80 3.86 29.85 3.38
C ALA A 80 5.13 30.39 2.71
N GLN A 81 5.10 31.64 2.24
CA GLN A 81 6.27 32.29 1.66
C GLN A 81 7.40 32.45 2.70
N VAL A 82 7.07 32.92 3.92
CA VAL A 82 8.05 32.99 5.02
C VAL A 82 8.63 31.62 5.35
N PHE A 83 7.81 30.58 5.43
CA PHE A 83 8.29 29.21 5.67
C PHE A 83 9.20 28.70 4.56
N TYR A 84 8.92 29.06 3.31
CA TYR A 84 9.79 28.76 2.18
C TYR A 84 11.13 29.50 2.27
N ASP A 85 11.10 30.82 2.53
CA ASP A 85 12.31 31.64 2.63
C ASP A 85 13.23 31.17 3.78
N LEU A 86 12.62 30.68 4.87
CA LEU A 86 13.31 30.08 6.01
C LEU A 86 13.72 28.61 5.80
N HIS A 87 13.49 28.05 4.60
CA HIS A 87 13.79 26.65 4.27
C HIS A 87 13.06 25.62 5.16
N LEU A 88 11.92 26.02 5.73
CA LEU A 88 11.07 25.16 6.57
C LEU A 88 10.04 24.39 5.75
N MET A 89 9.75 24.81 4.51
CA MET A 89 8.78 24.19 3.60
C MET A 89 9.20 24.35 2.14
N ASP A 90 8.84 23.41 1.27
CA ASP A 90 9.08 23.51 -0.17
C ASP A 90 8.04 24.40 -0.89
N LYS A 91 8.46 25.15 -1.93
CA LYS A 91 7.59 26.09 -2.67
C LYS A 91 6.57 25.41 -3.57
N GLU A 92 6.76 24.16 -3.95
CA GLU A 92 5.96 23.53 -5.01
C GLU A 92 4.80 22.69 -4.48
N GLY A 93 4.59 22.67 -3.16
CA GLY A 93 3.54 21.85 -2.58
C GLY A 93 3.83 20.34 -2.60
N THR A 94 5.08 19.98 -2.86
CA THR A 94 5.67 18.63 -2.87
C THR A 94 5.81 18.00 -1.49
N GLY A 95 5.53 18.76 -0.43
CA GLY A 95 5.70 18.32 0.94
C GLY A 95 4.92 17.05 1.28
N ILE A 96 3.66 16.97 0.85
CA ILE A 96 2.84 15.75 1.03
C ILE A 96 3.42 14.58 0.22
N ASP A 97 3.87 14.80 -1.01
CA ASP A 97 4.53 13.76 -1.81
C ASP A 97 5.79 13.22 -1.10
N LYS A 98 6.59 14.12 -0.53
CA LYS A 98 7.80 13.78 0.22
C LYS A 98 7.48 12.93 1.44
N MET A 99 6.40 13.27 2.15
CA MET A 99 5.91 12.47 3.28
C MET A 99 5.55 11.05 2.85
N TYR A 100 4.81 10.88 1.75
CA TYR A 100 4.48 9.56 1.20
C TYR A 100 5.74 8.80 0.80
N GLN A 101 6.68 9.45 0.11
CA GLN A 101 7.95 8.88 -0.32
C GLN A 101 8.73 8.35 0.88
N VAL A 102 8.91 9.15 1.93
CA VAL A 102 9.68 8.77 3.11
C VAL A 102 9.05 7.58 3.84
N LEU A 103 7.73 7.62 4.04
CA LEU A 103 7.01 6.54 4.74
C LEU A 103 7.08 5.22 3.96
N LEU A 104 6.81 5.25 2.66
CA LEU A 104 6.81 4.05 1.82
C LEU A 104 8.21 3.48 1.62
N SER A 105 9.24 4.34 1.53
CA SER A 105 10.65 3.92 1.46
C SER A 105 11.11 3.21 2.73
N ASN A 106 10.51 3.56 3.87
CA ASN A 106 10.74 2.90 5.16
C ASN A 106 9.74 1.77 5.47
N ALA A 107 9.00 1.30 4.45
CA ALA A 107 8.01 0.22 4.56
C ALA A 107 6.94 0.46 5.64
N LYS A 108 6.60 1.74 5.84
CA LYS A 108 5.50 2.20 6.70
C LYS A 108 4.24 2.45 5.88
N HIS A 109 3.13 2.56 6.59
CA HIS A 109 1.86 2.97 6.00
C HIS A 109 1.90 4.43 5.56
N ILE A 110 1.16 4.74 4.50
CA ILE A 110 0.87 6.11 4.06
C ILE A 110 0.18 6.90 5.18
N PRO A 111 0.30 8.24 5.17
CA PRO A 111 -0.39 9.06 6.15
C PRO A 111 -1.90 8.98 5.93
N ILE A 112 -2.68 9.01 7.02
CA ILE A 112 -4.15 8.98 6.93
C ILE A 112 -4.69 10.38 7.24
N PRO A 113 -5.07 11.16 6.20
CA PRO A 113 -5.79 12.41 6.39
C PRO A 113 -7.25 12.14 6.78
N PHE A 114 -7.77 12.94 7.70
CA PHE A 114 -9.15 12.92 8.14
C PHE A 114 -9.63 14.35 8.38
N GLN A 115 -10.88 14.64 8.05
CA GLN A 115 -11.53 15.90 8.38
C GLN A 115 -12.75 15.59 9.26
N GLY A 116 -12.76 16.14 10.47
CA GLY A 116 -13.93 16.17 11.34
C GLY A 116 -14.82 17.38 11.06
N ASP A 117 -15.68 17.71 12.02
CA ASP A 117 -16.63 18.82 11.86
C ASP A 117 -15.97 20.19 11.88
N ASP A 118 -14.87 20.32 12.62
CA ASP A 118 -14.14 21.58 12.83
C ASP A 118 -12.62 21.39 12.92
N PHE A 119 -12.08 20.24 12.50
CA PHE A 119 -10.65 19.97 12.53
C PHE A 119 -10.19 19.11 11.35
N VAL A 120 -8.89 19.22 11.04
CA VAL A 120 -8.17 18.30 10.15
C VAL A 120 -7.14 17.54 10.96
N LYS A 121 -7.03 16.24 10.71
CA LYS A 121 -6.10 15.34 11.38
C LYS A 121 -5.29 14.55 10.38
N PHE A 122 -3.98 14.48 10.60
CA PHE A 122 -3.09 13.54 9.92
C PHE A 122 -2.60 12.49 10.91
N THR A 123 -2.76 11.22 10.55
CA THR A 123 -2.33 10.08 11.38
C THR A 123 -1.16 9.34 10.73
N ILE A 124 -0.06 9.20 11.45
CA ILE A 124 1.13 8.43 11.04
C ILE A 124 1.27 7.21 11.94
N HIS A 125 1.27 6.02 11.35
CA HIS A 125 1.47 4.79 12.11
C HIS A 125 2.97 4.52 12.33
N LYS A 126 3.30 4.06 13.55
CA LYS A 126 4.67 3.69 13.94
C LYS A 126 5.14 2.39 13.27
N ARG A 127 4.21 1.50 12.93
CA ARG A 127 4.51 0.12 12.50
C ARG A 127 5.25 0.09 11.17
N ILE A 128 6.35 -0.65 11.13
CA ILE A 128 7.00 -1.09 9.90
C ILE A 128 6.35 -2.41 9.50
N SER A 129 5.76 -2.46 8.31
CA SER A 129 5.03 -3.63 7.83
C SER A 129 5.95 -4.79 7.50
N LYS A 130 7.04 -4.50 6.77
CA LYS A 130 7.97 -5.47 6.19
C LYS A 130 9.38 -4.87 6.12
N PRO A 131 10.20 -5.04 7.16
CA PRO A 131 11.55 -4.46 7.24
C PRO A 131 12.41 -4.72 6.00
N GLU A 132 12.34 -5.93 5.42
CA GLU A 132 13.08 -6.35 4.23
C GLU A 132 12.84 -5.48 2.99
N ILE A 133 11.73 -4.75 2.93
CA ILE A 133 11.43 -3.81 1.84
C ILE A 133 12.34 -2.59 1.89
N VAL A 134 12.77 -2.17 3.09
CA VAL A 134 13.59 -0.97 3.26
C VAL A 134 14.95 -1.14 2.58
N SER A 135 15.61 -2.28 2.75
CA SER A 135 16.88 -2.57 2.07
C SER A 135 16.70 -2.68 0.55
N LEU A 136 15.59 -3.28 0.10
CA LEU A 136 15.25 -3.38 -1.31
C LEU A 136 15.10 -2.00 -1.98
N ILE A 137 14.32 -1.09 -1.38
CA ILE A 137 14.09 0.25 -1.92
C ILE A 137 15.38 1.06 -1.89
N ASN A 138 16.16 0.99 -0.81
CA ASN A 138 17.45 1.69 -0.74
C ASN A 138 18.40 1.25 -1.87
N ARG A 139 18.48 -0.06 -2.12
CA ARG A 139 19.31 -0.60 -3.19
C ARG A 139 18.83 -0.15 -4.57
N ALA A 140 17.52 -0.17 -4.82
CA ALA A 140 16.94 0.32 -6.06
C ALA A 140 17.25 1.81 -6.28
N ASN A 141 17.12 2.62 -5.23
CA ASN A 141 17.37 4.06 -5.33
C ASN A 141 18.85 4.39 -5.57
N GLN A 142 19.76 3.60 -5.01
CA GLN A 142 21.20 3.71 -5.26
C GLN A 142 21.59 3.34 -6.69
N GLU A 143 20.92 2.33 -7.27
CA GLU A 143 21.22 1.83 -8.61
C GLU A 143 20.60 2.68 -9.73
N PHE A 144 19.39 3.20 -9.53
CA PHE A 144 18.59 3.82 -10.61
C PHE A 144 18.21 5.29 -10.37
N THR A 145 18.59 5.90 -9.24
CA THR A 145 18.27 7.30 -8.90
C THR A 145 16.80 7.66 -9.17
N LEU A 146 15.91 7.07 -8.37
CA LEU A 146 14.46 7.15 -8.59
C LEU A 146 13.88 8.49 -8.12
N ASN A 147 12.88 9.00 -8.85
CA ASN A 147 12.14 10.20 -8.41
C ASN A 147 11.10 9.87 -7.31
N SER A 148 10.49 10.90 -6.72
CA SER A 148 9.52 10.74 -5.62
C SER A 148 8.34 9.84 -5.98
N LYS A 149 7.77 9.99 -7.18
CA LYS A 149 6.62 9.17 -7.63
C LYS A 149 7.02 7.72 -7.86
N GLU A 150 8.21 7.49 -8.41
CA GLU A 150 8.76 6.14 -8.61
C GLU A 150 9.06 5.46 -7.27
N LEU A 151 9.60 6.17 -6.28
CA LEU A 151 9.82 5.64 -4.93
C LEU A 151 8.51 5.31 -4.20
N ILE A 152 7.51 6.20 -4.29
CA ILE A 152 6.16 5.94 -3.78
C ILE A 152 5.58 4.69 -4.44
N SER A 153 5.67 4.61 -5.77
CA SER A 153 5.16 3.48 -6.55
C SER A 153 5.84 2.17 -6.17
N LEU A 154 7.17 2.16 -6.11
CA LEU A 154 7.96 1.00 -5.73
C LEU A 154 7.64 0.54 -4.31
N GLY A 155 7.53 1.47 -3.36
CA GLY A 155 7.19 1.17 -1.98
C GLY A 155 5.80 0.55 -1.83
N LEU A 156 4.81 1.05 -2.57
CA LEU A 156 3.48 0.43 -2.61
C LEU A 156 3.51 -0.97 -3.22
N ILE A 157 4.12 -1.13 -4.39
CA ILE A 157 4.22 -2.44 -5.06
C ILE A 157 4.90 -3.46 -4.14
N ALA A 158 5.99 -3.07 -3.48
CA ALA A 158 6.73 -3.92 -2.55
C ALA A 158 5.85 -4.36 -1.37
N GLN A 159 5.09 -3.44 -0.76
CA GLN A 159 4.26 -3.76 0.40
C GLN A 159 3.12 -4.73 0.06
N HIS A 160 2.53 -4.64 -1.14
CA HIS A 160 1.45 -5.53 -1.57
C HIS A 160 1.92 -6.83 -2.24
N ASN A 161 3.23 -6.98 -2.50
CA ASN A 161 3.90 -8.01 -3.33
C ASN A 161 3.50 -7.95 -4.82
N SER A 162 2.23 -7.74 -5.10
CA SER A 162 1.68 -7.33 -6.39
C SER A 162 0.50 -6.39 -6.16
N ILE A 163 0.35 -5.39 -7.02
CA ILE A 163 -0.72 -4.41 -6.94
C ILE A 163 -1.38 -4.23 -8.31
N SER A 164 -2.71 -4.28 -8.36
CA SER A 164 -3.46 -4.00 -9.59
C SER A 164 -3.55 -2.50 -9.84
N VAL A 165 -3.81 -2.08 -11.08
CA VAL A 165 -4.09 -0.67 -11.42
C VAL A 165 -5.18 -0.09 -10.52
N ILE A 166 -6.26 -0.84 -10.28
CA ILE A 166 -7.39 -0.43 -9.43
C ILE A 166 -6.95 -0.23 -7.98
N GLN A 167 -6.19 -1.18 -7.42
CA GLN A 167 -5.72 -1.05 -6.04
C GLN A 167 -4.71 0.09 -5.90
N PHE A 168 -3.80 0.24 -6.86
CA PHE A 168 -2.83 1.33 -6.88
C PHE A 168 -3.52 2.69 -6.88
N SER A 169 -4.50 2.88 -7.77
CA SER A 169 -5.30 4.10 -7.81
C SER A 169 -6.03 4.35 -6.49
N LYS A 170 -6.58 3.30 -5.88
CA LYS A 170 -7.27 3.41 -4.59
C LYS A 170 -6.33 3.83 -3.44
N GLU A 171 -5.15 3.23 -3.31
CA GLU A 171 -4.20 3.55 -2.23
C GLU A 171 -3.72 5.00 -2.29
N LEU A 172 -3.56 5.56 -3.49
CA LEU A 172 -3.12 6.94 -3.68
C LEU A 172 -4.28 7.92 -3.97
N ASN A 173 -5.54 7.48 -3.91
CA ASN A 173 -6.71 8.25 -4.31
C ASN A 173 -6.56 8.93 -5.70
N LEU A 174 -6.03 8.19 -6.67
CA LEU A 174 -5.85 8.65 -8.04
C LEU A 174 -7.14 8.41 -8.85
N PRO A 175 -7.40 9.22 -9.89
CA PRO A 175 -8.42 8.89 -10.87
C PRO A 175 -8.20 7.49 -11.47
N ASP A 176 -9.28 6.73 -11.66
CA ASP A 176 -9.28 5.35 -12.19
C ASP A 176 -9.01 5.28 -13.72
N THR A 177 -7.92 5.93 -14.16
CA THR A 177 -7.47 5.97 -15.55
C THR A 177 -6.07 5.36 -15.67
N PRO A 178 -5.83 4.41 -16.58
CA PRO A 178 -4.52 3.74 -16.72
C PRO A 178 -3.36 4.71 -16.96
N ASN A 179 -3.61 5.81 -17.68
CA ASN A 179 -2.61 6.83 -17.99
C ASN A 179 -2.09 7.57 -16.76
N VAL A 180 -2.84 7.60 -15.66
CA VAL A 180 -2.37 8.22 -14.42
C VAL A 180 -1.39 7.31 -13.72
N VAL A 181 -1.68 6.00 -13.63
CA VAL A 181 -0.77 5.03 -13.00
C VAL A 181 0.55 4.96 -13.76
N SER A 182 0.55 4.95 -15.10
CA SER A 182 1.80 4.93 -15.87
C SER A 182 2.70 6.14 -15.59
N ARG A 183 2.13 7.34 -15.39
CA ARG A 183 2.88 8.54 -14.99
C ARG A 183 3.52 8.44 -13.60
N TRP A 184 2.91 7.69 -12.69
CA TRP A 184 3.46 7.43 -11.36
C TRP A 184 4.58 6.38 -11.40
N LEU A 185 4.37 5.33 -12.22
CA LEU A 185 5.39 4.31 -12.44
C LEU A 185 6.62 4.86 -13.15
N GLY A 186 6.49 5.91 -13.96
CA GLY A 186 7.62 6.56 -14.62
C GLY A 186 8.45 5.55 -15.42
N SER A 187 9.76 5.53 -15.17
CA SER A 187 10.72 4.67 -15.85
C SER A 187 10.81 3.25 -15.27
N LEU A 188 10.07 2.92 -14.20
CA LEU A 188 10.24 1.66 -13.46
C LEU A 188 10.07 0.39 -14.32
N LEU A 189 9.21 0.44 -15.34
CA LEU A 189 9.03 -0.64 -16.31
C LEU A 189 10.19 -0.69 -17.31
N ASP A 190 10.66 0.46 -17.77
CA ASP A 190 11.70 0.60 -18.79
C ASP A 190 13.07 0.13 -18.27
N ILE A 191 13.37 0.43 -17.00
CA ILE A 191 14.59 -0.04 -16.31
C ILE A 191 14.44 -1.47 -15.75
N GLU A 192 13.32 -2.14 -16.07
CA GLU A 192 13.00 -3.50 -15.62
C GLU A 192 13.02 -3.70 -14.09
N LEU A 193 12.83 -2.66 -13.29
CA LEU A 193 12.73 -2.79 -11.83
C LEU A 193 11.42 -3.44 -11.41
N ILE A 194 10.36 -3.17 -12.18
CA ILE A 194 9.05 -3.81 -12.05
C ILE A 194 8.65 -4.46 -13.37
N ILE A 195 7.73 -5.42 -13.31
CA ILE A 195 7.11 -6.03 -14.48
C ILE A 195 5.59 -5.92 -14.37
N SER A 196 4.92 -5.82 -15.53
CA SER A 196 3.47 -5.87 -15.64
C SER A 196 2.99 -7.26 -16.03
N LYS A 197 1.89 -7.74 -15.45
CA LYS A 197 1.22 -8.99 -15.85
C LYS A 197 -0.27 -8.75 -16.01
N GLY A 198 -0.79 -9.01 -17.21
CA GLY A 198 -2.19 -8.76 -17.59
C GLY A 198 -2.29 -7.82 -18.80
N LYS A 199 -3.49 -7.66 -19.36
CA LYS A 199 -3.75 -6.84 -20.56
C LYS A 199 -4.91 -5.84 -20.40
N THR A 200 -5.51 -5.71 -19.21
CA THR A 200 -6.73 -4.91 -18.97
C THR A 200 -6.62 -4.10 -17.67
N LYS A 201 -7.73 -3.56 -17.13
CA LYS A 201 -7.73 -2.94 -15.78
C LYS A 201 -7.33 -3.91 -14.65
N ALA A 202 -7.29 -5.22 -14.94
CA ALA A 202 -6.75 -6.24 -14.05
C ALA A 202 -5.23 -6.43 -14.16
N THR A 203 -4.51 -5.59 -14.92
CA THR A 203 -3.05 -5.60 -14.98
C THR A 203 -2.48 -5.35 -13.59
N GLU A 204 -1.55 -6.20 -13.20
CA GLU A 204 -0.82 -6.12 -11.95
C GLU A 204 0.64 -5.75 -12.18
N TYR A 205 1.18 -4.92 -11.30
CA TYR A 205 2.59 -4.62 -11.21
C TYR A 205 3.22 -5.36 -10.03
N LEU A 206 4.43 -5.85 -10.24
CA LEU A 206 5.25 -6.49 -9.21
C LEU A 206 6.72 -6.16 -9.46
N ILE A 207 7.53 -6.24 -8.40
CA ILE A 207 8.99 -6.11 -8.53
C ILE A 207 9.51 -7.26 -9.39
N ASN A 208 10.44 -6.96 -10.30
CA ASN A 208 11.04 -7.94 -11.18
C ASN A 208 11.76 -9.04 -10.35
N PRO A 209 11.42 -10.33 -10.53
CA PRO A 209 12.10 -11.43 -9.84
C PRO A 209 13.62 -11.44 -10.01
N THR A 210 14.13 -10.99 -11.17
CA THR A 210 15.57 -10.88 -11.41
C THR A 210 16.20 -9.84 -10.49
N PHE A 211 15.54 -8.69 -10.29
CA PHE A 211 15.98 -7.68 -9.34
C PHE A 211 15.89 -8.18 -7.89
N LEU A 212 14.80 -8.87 -7.50
CA LEU A 212 14.68 -9.46 -6.16
C LEU A 212 15.83 -10.43 -5.83
N LYS A 213 16.21 -11.28 -6.80
CA LYS A 213 17.36 -12.18 -6.68
C LYS A 213 18.67 -11.41 -6.53
N LYS A 214 18.91 -10.43 -7.42
CA LYS A 214 20.10 -9.56 -7.36
C LYS A 214 20.18 -8.86 -6.01
N ALA A 215 19.05 -8.38 -5.50
CA ALA A 215 18.88 -7.70 -4.23
C ALA A 215 19.10 -8.60 -2.98
N ASN A 216 19.25 -9.92 -3.15
CA ASN A 216 19.23 -10.90 -2.06
C ASN A 216 17.99 -10.75 -1.15
N PHE A 217 16.85 -10.38 -1.74
CA PHE A 217 15.62 -10.11 -1.01
C PHE A 217 15.01 -11.40 -0.44
N LYS A 218 14.85 -11.45 0.89
CA LYS A 218 14.27 -12.60 1.63
C LYS A 218 12.85 -12.29 2.11
N GLY A 219 11.92 -12.03 1.19
CA GLY A 219 10.51 -11.82 1.51
C GLY A 219 9.72 -13.14 1.66
N LYS A 220 8.57 -13.08 2.32
CA LYS A 220 7.63 -14.21 2.41
C LYS A 220 6.86 -14.38 1.09
N THR A 221 6.78 -15.61 0.60
CA THR A 221 5.85 -15.99 -0.47
C THR A 221 4.41 -15.91 0.03
N ASN A 222 3.45 -15.75 -0.89
CA ASN A 222 2.02 -15.74 -0.57
C ASN A 222 1.25 -16.56 -1.62
N LEU A 223 0.03 -16.95 -1.30
CA LEU A 223 -0.81 -17.78 -2.17
C LEU A 223 -1.58 -16.97 -3.22
N LYS A 224 -1.48 -15.62 -3.27
CA LYS A 224 -2.20 -14.80 -4.29
C LYS A 224 -1.95 -15.29 -5.72
N ARG A 225 -0.79 -15.91 -5.96
CA ARG A 225 -0.33 -16.37 -7.27
C ARG A 225 0.06 -17.85 -7.28
N ILE A 226 -0.62 -18.66 -6.48
CA ILE A 226 -0.50 -20.11 -6.52
C ILE A 226 -0.79 -20.61 -7.95
N GLU A 227 0.04 -21.54 -8.44
CA GLU A 227 -0.15 -22.15 -9.76
C GLU A 227 -1.44 -22.96 -9.78
N ASN A 228 -2.14 -23.02 -10.93
CA ASN A 228 -3.45 -23.65 -11.03
C ASN A 228 -3.45 -25.09 -10.49
N HIS A 229 -2.44 -25.90 -10.84
CA HIS A 229 -2.35 -27.29 -10.37
C HIS A 229 -2.16 -27.38 -8.85
N ARG A 230 -1.39 -26.46 -8.24
CA ARG A 230 -1.22 -26.40 -6.78
C ARG A 230 -2.49 -25.94 -6.08
N LEU A 231 -3.23 -25.02 -6.70
CA LEU A 231 -4.53 -24.58 -6.18
C LEU A 231 -5.57 -25.70 -6.25
N GLU A 232 -5.58 -26.45 -7.35
CA GLU A 232 -6.42 -27.65 -7.48
C GLU A 232 -6.11 -28.65 -6.36
N GLU A 233 -4.83 -28.94 -6.13
CA GLU A 233 -4.41 -29.83 -5.04
C GLU A 233 -4.79 -29.29 -3.66
N LEU A 234 -4.57 -27.99 -3.41
CA LEU A 234 -4.92 -27.36 -2.13
C LEU A 234 -6.43 -27.41 -1.85
N ILE A 235 -7.25 -27.16 -2.88
CA ILE A 235 -8.71 -27.29 -2.80
C ILE A 235 -9.10 -28.76 -2.59
N TYR A 236 -8.45 -29.68 -3.31
CA TYR A 236 -8.72 -31.11 -3.18
C TYR A 236 -8.45 -31.60 -1.75
N GLN A 237 -7.32 -31.24 -1.15
CA GLN A 237 -6.98 -31.60 0.23
C GLN A 237 -7.96 -30.99 1.24
N ASP A 238 -8.39 -29.73 1.06
CA ASP A 238 -9.40 -29.11 1.92
C ASP A 238 -10.75 -29.83 1.83
N VAL A 239 -11.22 -30.10 0.62
CA VAL A 239 -12.49 -30.81 0.40
C VAL A 239 -12.40 -32.26 0.90
N LYS A 240 -11.24 -32.92 0.78
CA LYS A 240 -11.02 -34.27 1.31
C LYS A 240 -11.26 -34.37 2.82
N ILE A 241 -10.88 -33.33 3.56
CA ILE A 241 -10.97 -33.31 5.02
C ILE A 241 -12.36 -32.86 5.50
N TYR A 242 -12.94 -31.86 4.82
CA TYR A 242 -14.12 -31.15 5.33
C TYR A 242 -15.40 -31.34 4.50
N ALA A 243 -15.40 -32.21 3.48
CA ALA A 243 -16.59 -32.47 2.67
C ALA A 243 -17.76 -33.03 3.50
N PRO A 244 -19.02 -32.68 3.14
CA PRO A 244 -19.40 -31.71 2.12
C PRO A 244 -19.29 -30.26 2.62
N THR A 245 -18.53 -29.41 1.89
CA THR A 245 -18.20 -28.04 2.34
C THR A 245 -18.61 -26.97 1.32
N PRO A 246 -19.14 -25.80 1.74
CA PRO A 246 -19.43 -24.69 0.83
C PRO A 246 -18.15 -23.91 0.45
N ILE A 247 -18.20 -23.19 -0.68
CA ILE A 247 -17.08 -22.35 -1.16
C ILE A 247 -16.61 -21.30 -0.14
N ARG A 248 -17.52 -20.80 0.71
CA ARG A 248 -17.18 -19.82 1.75
C ARG A 248 -16.14 -20.38 2.71
N ASP A 249 -16.35 -21.61 3.16
CA ASP A 249 -15.50 -22.20 4.21
C ASP A 249 -14.18 -22.69 3.62
N ILE A 250 -14.22 -23.21 2.38
CA ILE A 250 -13.00 -23.49 1.60
C ILE A 250 -12.13 -22.24 1.53
N HIS A 251 -12.68 -21.10 1.09
CA HIS A 251 -11.94 -19.84 0.95
C HIS A 251 -11.39 -19.31 2.28
N VAL A 252 -12.09 -19.52 3.39
CA VAL A 252 -11.58 -19.13 4.72
C VAL A 252 -10.37 -19.99 5.11
N ARG A 253 -10.40 -21.31 4.84
CA ARG A 253 -9.35 -22.25 5.27
C ARG A 253 -8.12 -22.23 4.36
N ILE A 254 -8.29 -22.21 3.04
CA ILE A 254 -7.15 -22.22 2.09
C ILE A 254 -6.45 -20.86 1.99
N GLY A 255 -7.08 -19.80 2.52
CA GLY A 255 -6.50 -18.47 2.61
C GLY A 255 -7.30 -17.41 1.83
N LYS A 256 -7.64 -16.32 2.53
CA LYS A 256 -8.37 -15.16 1.97
C LYS A 256 -7.55 -14.33 0.98
N GLU A 257 -6.27 -14.65 0.84
CA GLU A 257 -5.37 -14.04 -0.14
C GLU A 257 -5.62 -14.51 -1.58
N ILE A 258 -6.22 -15.69 -1.78
CA ILE A 258 -6.63 -16.15 -3.10
C ILE A 258 -8.02 -15.58 -3.40
N SER A 259 -8.20 -14.90 -4.53
CA SER A 259 -9.50 -14.32 -4.83
C SER A 259 -10.61 -15.38 -4.93
N LYS A 260 -11.78 -15.09 -4.34
CA LYS A 260 -12.96 -15.96 -4.40
C LYS A 260 -13.34 -16.35 -5.84
N ASN A 261 -13.15 -15.43 -6.79
CA ASN A 261 -13.42 -15.67 -8.21
C ASN A 261 -12.49 -16.72 -8.81
N ILE A 262 -11.20 -16.73 -8.43
CA ILE A 262 -10.25 -17.76 -8.86
C ILE A 262 -10.67 -19.11 -8.27
N ILE A 263 -10.96 -19.18 -6.97
CA ILE A 263 -11.43 -20.41 -6.32
C ILE A 263 -12.69 -20.95 -7.00
N GLN A 264 -13.65 -20.08 -7.33
CA GLN A 264 -14.88 -20.46 -8.01
C GLN A 264 -14.61 -21.01 -9.42
N LYS A 265 -13.69 -20.39 -10.18
CA LYS A 265 -13.27 -20.89 -11.50
C LYS A 265 -12.58 -22.25 -11.37
N THR A 266 -11.69 -22.42 -10.39
CA THR A 266 -10.98 -23.68 -10.16
C THR A 266 -11.92 -24.79 -9.73
N LEU A 267 -12.84 -24.54 -8.79
CA LEU A 267 -13.88 -25.51 -8.41
C LEU A 267 -14.73 -25.94 -9.62
N LYS A 268 -15.12 -25.01 -10.48
CA LYS A 268 -15.83 -25.32 -11.72
C LYS A 268 -14.98 -26.21 -12.65
N ALA A 269 -13.70 -25.89 -12.82
CA ALA A 269 -12.77 -26.68 -13.63
C ALA A 269 -12.55 -28.10 -13.06
N MET A 270 -12.36 -28.24 -11.74
CA MET A 270 -12.22 -29.53 -11.06
C MET A 270 -13.47 -30.40 -11.18
N ARG A 271 -14.67 -29.80 -11.17
CA ARG A 271 -15.91 -30.51 -11.45
C ARG A 271 -15.99 -31.02 -12.90
N ILE A 272 -15.62 -30.17 -13.86
CA ILE A 272 -15.57 -30.56 -15.28
C ILE A 272 -14.55 -31.69 -15.51
N LYS A 273 -13.41 -31.65 -14.81
CA LYS A 273 -12.40 -32.73 -14.83
C LYS A 273 -12.83 -34.00 -14.10
N GLY A 274 -13.99 -34.00 -13.43
CA GLY A 274 -14.49 -35.15 -12.67
C GLY A 274 -13.79 -35.39 -11.33
N VAL A 275 -12.98 -34.45 -10.83
CA VAL A 275 -12.27 -34.60 -9.55
C VAL A 275 -13.21 -34.34 -8.35
N LEU A 276 -14.13 -33.40 -8.50
CA LEU A 276 -15.10 -33.00 -7.48
C LEU A 276 -16.52 -33.10 -8.03
N ASP A 277 -17.50 -33.22 -7.15
CA ASP A 277 -18.90 -32.96 -7.45
C ASP A 277 -19.51 -31.95 -6.47
N SER A 278 -20.77 -31.57 -6.69
CA SER A 278 -21.47 -30.63 -5.83
C SER A 278 -22.96 -30.94 -5.69
N ALA A 279 -23.49 -30.73 -4.49
CA ALA A 279 -24.92 -30.81 -4.19
C ALA A 279 -25.48 -29.46 -3.74
N GLY A 280 -26.75 -29.19 -4.06
CA GLY A 280 -27.44 -27.94 -3.72
C GLY A 280 -27.48 -26.92 -4.85
N VAL A 281 -28.26 -25.85 -4.63
CA VAL A 281 -28.53 -24.81 -5.64
C VAL A 281 -28.05 -23.45 -5.14
N LEU A 282 -27.42 -22.67 -6.02
CA LEU A 282 -26.96 -21.29 -5.75
C LEU A 282 -26.14 -21.17 -4.45
N LYS A 283 -26.68 -20.48 -3.43
CA LYS A 283 -26.00 -20.22 -2.16
C LYS A 283 -25.84 -21.46 -1.28
N GLY A 284 -26.61 -22.52 -1.53
CA GLY A 284 -26.55 -23.80 -0.80
C GLY A 284 -25.56 -24.82 -1.37
N THR A 285 -24.83 -24.47 -2.44
CA THR A 285 -23.91 -25.40 -3.12
C THR A 285 -22.79 -25.84 -2.18
N LYS A 286 -22.68 -27.15 -1.93
CA LYS A 286 -21.59 -27.80 -1.20
C LYS A 286 -20.81 -28.73 -2.12
N TYR A 287 -19.50 -28.78 -1.94
CA TYR A 287 -18.57 -29.56 -2.75
C TYR A 287 -18.06 -30.78 -1.98
N PHE A 288 -17.84 -31.89 -2.69
CA PHE A 288 -17.28 -33.13 -2.17
C PHE A 288 -16.47 -33.85 -3.25
N ILE A 289 -15.60 -34.79 -2.86
CA ILE A 289 -14.81 -35.58 -3.82
C ILE A 289 -15.73 -36.54 -4.57
N ARG A 290 -15.56 -36.62 -5.89
CA ARG A 290 -16.27 -37.61 -6.68
C ARG A 290 -15.72 -39.00 -6.35
N GLN A 291 -16.58 -39.90 -5.86
CA GLN A 291 -16.20 -41.31 -5.73
C GLN A 291 -16.17 -41.90 -7.14
N ASN A 292 -15.03 -42.44 -7.55
CA ASN A 292 -14.95 -43.28 -8.73
C ASN A 292 -15.51 -44.65 -8.34
N GLU A 293 -16.65 -45.01 -8.92
CA GLU A 293 -17.04 -46.42 -9.07
C GLU A 293 -16.18 -47.08 -10.16
#